data_AF-A0A1T3W1Y7-F1
#
_entry.id   AF-A0A1T3W1Y7-F1
#
_cell.length_a   1.000
_cell.length_b   1.000
_cell.length_c   1.000
_cell.angle_alpha   90.00
_cell.angle_beta   90.00
_cell.angle_gamma   90.00
#
_symmetry.space_group_name_H-M   'P 1'
#
loop_
_entity.id
_entity.type
_entity.pdbx_description
1 polymer ?
#
loop_
_entity_poly.entity_id
_entity_poly.type
_entity_poly.pdbx_seq_one_letter_code
_entity_poly.pdbx_strand_id
1 'polypeptide(L)'
;AKEAIKGTPLEGSKVYLAGTASVFKDMAEGSKWDLIIAGIASIGLIFIIMLIITRSIVAAAVIVGTVTVSLGSAFGLSVLIWQHIIGIPLHWMVLAMAVIVLLAVGADYNLLLVARLKEEIHAGLNTGIIRAMGGTGSVVTSAGLVFAFTMMSMAVSELTVIGQVGTTIGLGLLFDTLVIRAFMTPSIAALLGKWFWWPQRVRERPLPAPWPKPEAVGAASSSQE
;
A
#
# COMPACT_ATOMS: atom_id res chain seq x y z
N ALA A 1 40.33 17.16 14.51
CA ALA A 1 40.07 18.50 13.94
C ALA A 1 39.65 19.50 15.01
N LYS A 2 38.47 19.39 15.65
CA LYS A 2 38.01 20.36 16.67
C LYS A 2 38.96 20.58 17.86
N GLU A 3 39.70 19.57 18.29
CA GLU A 3 40.68 19.73 19.38
C GLU A 3 41.98 20.42 18.97
N ALA A 4 42.33 20.42 17.68
CA ALA A 4 43.57 21.02 17.17
C ALA A 4 43.49 22.54 16.97
N ILE A 5 42.31 23.14 17.16
CA ILE A 5 42.02 24.56 16.87
C ILE A 5 41.90 25.37 18.18
N LYS A 6 41.80 24.69 19.34
CA LYS A 6 41.75 25.35 20.66
C LYS A 6 43.05 26.12 20.92
N GLY A 7 42.94 27.42 21.21
CA GLY A 7 44.08 28.31 21.48
C GLY A 7 44.78 28.88 20.25
N THR A 8 44.22 28.73 19.04
CA THR A 8 44.76 29.32 17.80
C THR A 8 43.88 30.48 17.31
N PRO A 9 44.39 31.43 16.50
CA PRO A 9 43.57 32.49 15.90
C PRO A 9 42.39 32.00 15.03
N LEU A 10 42.30 30.68 14.79
CA LEU A 10 41.24 30.02 14.04
C LEU A 10 40.16 29.38 14.94
N GLU A 11 40.14 29.62 16.25
CA GLU A 11 39.26 28.98 17.24
C GLU A 11 37.74 29.18 17.02
N GLY A 12 37.35 30.09 16.11
CA GLY A 12 35.97 30.30 15.65
C GLY A 12 35.66 29.78 14.23
N SER A 13 36.59 29.11 13.57
CA SER A 13 36.47 28.74 12.15
C SER A 13 35.55 27.53 11.96
N LYS A 14 34.62 27.62 11.00
CA LYS A 14 33.83 26.46 10.56
C LYS A 14 34.69 25.59 9.64
N VAL A 15 35.07 24.41 10.11
CA VAL A 15 35.82 23.43 9.32
C VAL A 15 34.83 22.50 8.64
N TYR A 16 34.81 22.55 7.30
CA TYR A 16 34.02 21.64 6.47
C TYR A 16 34.92 20.55 5.91
N LEU A 17 34.46 19.30 5.97
CA LEU A 17 35.17 18.15 5.41
C LEU A 17 34.65 17.87 4.00
N ALA A 18 35.37 18.33 2.99
CA ALA A 18 35.04 18.06 1.59
C ALA A 18 35.80 16.84 1.06
N GLY A 19 35.21 16.15 0.09
CA GLY A 19 35.75 14.95 -0.53
C GLY A 19 34.64 14.01 -0.97
N THR A 20 34.92 13.13 -1.94
CA THR A 20 33.90 12.16 -2.41
C THR A 20 33.41 11.30 -1.25
N ALA A 21 34.31 10.76 -0.42
CA ALA A 21 33.95 9.93 0.73
C ALA A 21 33.04 10.64 1.76
N SER A 22 33.27 11.93 2.05
CA SER A 22 32.43 12.68 3.00
C SER A 22 31.07 13.02 2.40
N VAL A 23 31.01 13.40 1.12
CA VAL A 23 29.74 13.63 0.40
C VAL A 23 28.89 12.36 0.34
N PHE A 24 29.51 11.21 0.04
CA PHE A 24 28.82 9.93 0.05
C PHE A 24 28.27 9.61 1.46
N LYS A 25 29.08 9.78 2.51
CA LYS A 25 28.61 9.56 3.89
C LYS A 25 27.44 10.47 4.27
N ASP A 26 27.53 11.76 3.97
CA ASP A 26 26.48 12.74 4.29
C ASP A 26 25.18 12.42 3.53
N MET A 27 25.29 11.96 2.27
CA MET A 27 24.13 11.51 1.48
C MET A 27 23.50 10.23 2.05
N ALA A 28 24.31 9.31 2.57
CA ALA A 28 23.84 8.10 3.25
C ALA A 28 23.02 8.44 4.50
N GLU A 29 23.59 9.30 5.35
CA GLU A 29 22.96 9.73 6.59
C GLU A 29 21.68 10.53 6.30
N GLY A 30 21.73 11.47 5.36
CA GLY A 30 20.55 12.22 4.89
C GLY A 30 19.45 11.31 4.40
N SER A 31 19.77 10.36 3.52
CA SER A 31 18.78 9.41 2.99
C SER A 31 18.11 8.56 4.08
N LYS A 32 18.83 8.18 5.14
CA LYS A 32 18.25 7.42 6.26
C LYS A 32 17.24 8.26 7.05
N TRP A 33 17.59 9.51 7.35
CA TRP A 33 16.67 10.42 8.06
C TRP A 33 15.44 10.73 7.22
N ASP A 34 15.65 11.03 5.94
CA ASP A 34 14.57 11.28 4.99
C ASP A 34 13.65 10.06 4.87
N LEU A 35 14.19 8.85 4.85
CA LEU A 35 13.41 7.61 4.77
C LEU A 35 12.52 7.39 6.00
N ILE A 36 13.04 7.70 7.20
CA ILE A 36 12.26 7.59 8.44
C ILE A 36 11.17 8.65 8.48
N ILE A 37 11.50 9.90 8.15
CA ILE A 37 10.55 11.01 8.13
C ILE A 37 9.46 10.75 7.09
N ALA A 38 9.85 10.39 5.86
CA ALA A 38 8.91 10.04 4.79
C ALA A 38 8.06 8.83 5.17
N GLY A 39 8.65 7.76 5.72
CA GLY A 39 7.90 6.58 6.13
C GLY A 39 6.84 6.87 7.18
N ILE A 40 7.19 7.60 8.25
CA ILE A 40 6.25 7.98 9.31
C ILE A 40 5.19 8.93 8.77
N ALA A 41 5.58 9.94 8.00
CA ALA A 41 4.67 10.92 7.42
C ALA A 41 3.68 10.26 6.45
N SER A 42 4.15 9.35 5.58
CA SER A 42 3.31 8.63 4.63
C SER A 42 2.36 7.65 5.31
N ILE A 43 2.82 6.88 6.29
CA ILE A 43 1.95 5.98 7.07
C ILE A 43 0.87 6.79 7.80
N GLY A 44 1.24 7.91 8.44
CA GLY A 44 0.31 8.81 9.10
C GLY A 44 -0.69 9.43 8.11
N LEU A 45 -0.23 9.86 6.94
CA LEU A 45 -1.08 10.42 5.89
C LEU A 45 -2.08 9.38 5.35
N ILE A 46 -1.61 8.17 5.02
CA ILE A 46 -2.47 7.07 4.57
C ILE A 46 -3.49 6.73 5.66
N PHE A 47 -3.08 6.67 6.93
CA PHE A 47 -3.99 6.43 8.05
C PHE A 47 -5.09 7.51 8.13
N ILE A 48 -4.73 8.80 8.02
CA ILE A 48 -5.67 9.92 8.06
C ILE A 48 -6.66 9.85 6.89
N ILE A 49 -6.15 9.67 5.66
CA ILE A 49 -6.99 9.57 4.46
C ILE A 49 -7.95 8.38 4.60
N MET A 50 -7.44 7.25 5.08
CA MET A 50 -8.25 6.06 5.28
C MET A 50 -9.32 6.28 6.34
N LEU A 51 -8.98 6.91 7.47
CA LEU A 51 -9.93 7.27 8.52
C LEU A 51 -11.05 8.17 7.96
N ILE A 52 -10.74 9.13 7.10
CA ILE A 52 -11.73 10.01 6.47
C ILE A 52 -12.67 9.23 5.54
N ILE A 53 -12.14 8.31 4.75
CA ILE A 53 -12.92 7.59 3.73
C ILE A 53 -13.79 6.51 4.36
N THR A 54 -13.21 5.65 5.19
CA THR A 54 -13.87 4.49 5.79
C THR A 54 -14.63 4.87 7.06
N ARG A 55 -14.34 6.03 7.68
CA ARG A 55 -14.89 6.48 8.98
C ARG A 55 -14.83 5.41 10.08
N SER A 56 -13.89 4.47 9.97
CA SER A 56 -13.66 3.36 10.91
C SER A 56 -12.18 3.30 11.23
N ILE A 57 -11.86 3.41 12.53
CA ILE A 57 -10.48 3.37 13.03
C ILE A 57 -9.90 1.96 12.86
N VAL A 58 -10.71 0.92 13.06
CA VAL A 58 -10.28 -0.48 12.97
C VAL A 58 -9.94 -0.85 11.52
N ALA A 59 -10.79 -0.46 10.56
CA ALA A 59 -10.52 -0.68 9.14
C ALA A 59 -9.25 0.05 8.69
N ALA A 60 -9.10 1.31 9.09
CA ALA A 60 -7.91 2.10 8.76
C ALA A 60 -6.63 1.47 9.33
N ALA A 61 -6.66 1.01 10.58
CA ALA A 61 -5.51 0.36 11.23
C ALA A 61 -5.12 -0.95 10.54
N VAL A 62 -6.10 -1.78 10.14
CA VAL A 62 -5.84 -3.03 9.41
C VAL A 62 -5.15 -2.76 8.08
N ILE A 63 -5.69 -1.83 7.28
CA ILE A 63 -5.14 -1.52 5.95
C ILE A 63 -3.73 -0.96 6.09
N VAL A 64 -3.51 -0.04 7.03
CA VAL A 64 -2.17 0.50 7.30
C VAL A 64 -1.21 -0.59 7.78
N GLY A 65 -1.67 -1.51 8.64
CA GLY A 65 -0.89 -2.66 9.07
C GLY A 65 -0.47 -3.55 7.90
N THR A 66 -1.37 -3.82 6.95
CA THR A 66 -1.02 -4.58 5.74
C THR A 66 0.01 -3.86 4.88
N VAL A 67 -0.03 -2.53 4.79
CA VAL A 67 1.00 -1.74 4.08
C VAL A 67 2.35 -1.82 4.78
N THR A 68 2.39 -1.75 6.11
CA THR A 68 3.65 -1.89 6.86
C THR A 68 4.25 -3.28 6.68
N VAL A 69 3.43 -4.33 6.68
CA VAL A 69 3.87 -5.70 6.37
C VAL A 69 4.38 -5.81 4.93
N SER A 70 3.73 -5.14 3.98
CA SER A 70 4.16 -5.07 2.57
C SER A 70 5.54 -4.43 2.42
N LEU A 71 5.74 -3.26 3.02
CA LEU A 71 7.01 -2.55 3.03
C LEU A 71 8.12 -3.38 3.69
N GLY A 72 7.82 -4.01 4.83
CA GLY A 72 8.75 -4.89 5.53
C GLY A 72 9.13 -6.11 4.71
N SER A 73 8.16 -6.71 4.00
CA SER A 73 8.38 -7.88 3.15
C SER A 73 9.20 -7.53 1.92
N ALA A 74 8.92 -6.39 1.28
CA ALA A 74 9.70 -5.90 0.14
C ALA A 74 11.16 -5.60 0.54
N PHE A 75 11.36 -4.98 1.71
CA PHE A 75 12.70 -4.77 2.27
C PHE A 75 13.40 -6.10 2.55
N GLY A 76 12.73 -7.04 3.22
CA GLY A 76 13.26 -8.35 3.55
C GLY A 76 13.64 -9.15 2.30
N LEU A 77 12.79 -9.17 1.27
CA LEU A 77 13.08 -9.84 -0.01
C LEU A 77 14.26 -9.19 -0.73
N SER A 78 14.32 -7.86 -0.74
CA SER A 78 15.39 -7.12 -1.40
C SER A 78 16.75 -7.43 -0.77
N VAL A 79 16.82 -7.36 0.57
CA VAL A 79 18.01 -7.72 1.36
C VAL A 79 18.39 -9.18 1.11
N LEU A 80 17.42 -10.10 1.13
CA LEU A 80 17.68 -11.52 0.91
C LEU A 80 18.26 -11.79 -0.48
N ILE A 81 17.70 -11.19 -1.53
CA ILE A 81 18.18 -11.44 -2.90
C ILE A 81 19.55 -10.78 -3.14
N TRP A 82 19.70 -9.51 -2.80
CA TRP A 82 20.92 -8.78 -3.16
C TRP A 82 22.08 -9.05 -2.21
N GLN A 83 21.84 -9.09 -0.90
CA GLN A 83 22.91 -9.33 0.07
C GLN A 83 23.22 -10.82 0.23
N HIS A 84 22.20 -11.70 0.21
CA HIS A 84 22.42 -13.13 0.50
C HIS A 84 22.64 -14.00 -0.75
N ILE A 85 21.99 -13.70 -1.88
CA ILE A 85 22.14 -14.49 -3.12
C ILE A 85 23.22 -13.89 -4.03
N ILE A 86 23.21 -12.57 -4.23
CA ILE A 86 24.11 -11.90 -5.18
C ILE A 86 25.41 -11.41 -4.51
N GLY A 87 25.41 -11.22 -3.18
CA GLY A 87 26.57 -10.81 -2.40
C GLY A 87 26.97 -9.33 -2.58
N ILE A 88 26.11 -8.52 -3.20
CA ILE A 88 26.37 -7.10 -3.45
C ILE A 88 25.62 -6.27 -2.41
N PRO A 89 26.28 -5.34 -1.70
CA PRO A 89 25.59 -4.46 -0.77
C PRO A 89 24.56 -3.60 -1.51
N LEU A 90 23.34 -3.55 -0.97
CA LEU A 90 22.31 -2.66 -1.48
C LEU A 90 22.78 -1.20 -1.42
N HIS A 91 22.63 -0.50 -2.54
CA HIS A 91 22.81 0.94 -2.55
C HIS A 91 21.71 1.61 -1.71
N TRP A 92 22.04 2.57 -0.85
CA TRP A 92 21.06 3.23 0.04
C TRP A 92 19.86 3.83 -0.70
N MET A 93 20.09 4.28 -1.94
CA MET A 93 19.06 4.90 -2.79
C MET A 93 18.00 3.89 -3.24
N VAL A 94 18.38 2.61 -3.35
CA VAL A 94 17.44 1.55 -3.73
C VAL A 94 16.34 1.44 -2.70
N LEU A 95 16.70 1.51 -1.42
CA LEU A 95 15.74 1.44 -0.32
C LEU A 95 14.79 2.64 -0.33
N ALA A 96 15.33 3.85 -0.49
CA ALA A 96 14.52 5.06 -0.55
C ALA A 96 13.53 5.03 -1.73
N MET A 97 14.01 4.66 -2.91
CA MET A 97 13.17 4.60 -4.11
C MET A 97 12.09 3.51 -3.97
N ALA A 98 12.45 2.35 -3.42
CA ALA A 98 11.50 1.26 -3.20
C ALA A 98 10.40 1.66 -2.23
N VAL A 99 10.74 2.29 -1.09
CA VAL A 99 9.77 2.75 -0.10
C VAL A 99 8.82 3.77 -0.71
N ILE A 100 9.34 4.78 -1.43
CA ILE A 100 8.52 5.82 -2.06
C ILE A 100 7.55 5.20 -3.08
N VAL A 101 8.04 4.32 -3.96
CA VAL A 101 7.21 3.72 -5.02
C VAL A 101 6.19 2.75 -4.44
N LEU A 102 6.59 1.89 -3.50
CA LEU A 102 5.67 0.93 -2.85
C LEU A 102 4.60 1.66 -2.04
N LEU A 103 4.92 2.77 -1.37
CA LEU A 103 3.94 3.59 -0.67
C LEU A 103 2.98 4.27 -1.63
N ALA A 104 3.48 4.88 -2.71
CA ALA A 104 2.64 5.55 -3.70
C ALA A 104 1.63 4.57 -4.32
N VAL A 105 2.13 3.43 -4.78
CA VAL A 105 1.33 2.41 -5.46
C VAL A 105 0.39 1.70 -4.48
N GLY A 106 0.87 1.42 -3.27
CA GLY A 106 0.06 0.84 -2.21
C GLY A 106 -1.09 1.74 -1.78
N ALA A 107 -0.87 3.06 -1.68
CA ALA A 107 -1.91 4.03 -1.36
C ALA A 107 -3.01 4.06 -2.44
N ASP A 108 -2.63 4.10 -3.72
CA ASP A 108 -3.58 4.13 -4.85
C ASP A 108 -4.46 2.87 -4.88
N TYR A 109 -3.86 1.69 -4.70
CA TYR A 109 -4.63 0.45 -4.70
C TYR A 109 -5.51 0.27 -3.46
N ASN A 110 -5.07 0.77 -2.29
CA ASN A 110 -5.89 0.76 -1.09
C ASN A 110 -7.10 1.68 -1.24
N LEU A 111 -6.91 2.84 -1.86
CA LEU A 111 -7.98 3.78 -2.17
C LEU A 111 -9.02 3.14 -3.10
N LEU A 112 -8.59 2.50 -4.20
CA LEU A 112 -9.50 1.82 -5.13
C LEU A 112 -10.31 0.71 -4.45
N LEU A 113 -9.66 -0.12 -3.63
CA LEU A 113 -10.34 -1.20 -2.92
C LEU A 113 -11.40 -0.66 -1.96
N VAL A 114 -11.09 0.42 -1.23
CA VAL A 114 -12.01 1.00 -0.26
C VAL A 114 -13.15 1.78 -0.93
N ALA A 115 -12.88 2.50 -2.01
CA ALA A 115 -13.92 3.16 -2.80
C ALA A 115 -14.95 2.12 -3.29
N ARG A 116 -14.49 0.95 -3.76
CA ARG A 116 -15.37 -0.14 -4.19
C ARG A 116 -16.12 -0.82 -3.04
N LEU A 117 -15.45 -1.12 -1.93
CA LEU A 117 -16.13 -1.60 -0.73
C LEU A 117 -17.22 -0.61 -0.30
N LYS A 118 -16.97 0.70 -0.44
CA LYS A 118 -17.94 1.75 -0.09
C LYS A 118 -19.17 1.76 -0.99
N GLU A 119 -18.98 1.52 -2.28
CA GLU A 119 -20.07 1.40 -3.26
C GLU A 119 -20.98 0.20 -2.99
N GLU A 120 -20.41 -0.95 -2.59
CA GLU A 120 -21.16 -2.21 -2.46
C GLU A 120 -21.80 -2.46 -1.08
N ILE A 121 -21.56 -1.64 -0.06
CA ILE A 121 -22.22 -1.75 1.26
C ILE A 121 -23.74 -1.71 1.19
N HIS A 122 -24.31 -1.05 0.17
CA HIS A 122 -25.75 -0.95 -0.02
C HIS A 122 -26.42 -2.31 -0.29
N ALA A 123 -25.66 -3.35 -0.70
CA ALA A 123 -26.17 -4.69 -1.03
C ALA A 123 -26.06 -5.72 0.11
N GLY A 124 -25.44 -5.38 1.25
CA GLY A 124 -25.23 -6.27 2.41
C GLY A 124 -23.78 -6.77 2.54
N LEU A 125 -23.28 -6.80 3.78
CA LEU A 125 -21.86 -7.03 4.15
C LEU A 125 -21.21 -8.30 3.54
N ASN A 126 -21.86 -9.45 3.64
CA ASN A 126 -21.27 -10.72 3.20
C ASN A 126 -21.31 -10.90 1.68
N THR A 127 -22.39 -10.45 1.03
CA THR A 127 -22.54 -10.55 -0.43
C THR A 127 -21.74 -9.48 -1.15
N GLY A 128 -21.61 -8.27 -0.58
CA GLY A 128 -20.81 -7.17 -1.12
C GLY A 128 -19.30 -7.43 -1.05
N ILE A 129 -18.79 -8.06 0.01
CA ILE A 129 -17.36 -8.43 0.03
C ILE A 129 -17.05 -9.50 -1.04
N ILE A 130 -17.91 -10.52 -1.18
CA ILE A 130 -17.72 -11.58 -2.18
C ILE A 130 -17.86 -11.05 -3.61
N ARG A 131 -18.84 -10.16 -3.86
CA ARG A 131 -19.08 -9.60 -5.19
C ARG A 131 -18.05 -8.53 -5.58
N ALA A 132 -17.58 -7.72 -4.63
CA ALA A 132 -16.50 -6.75 -4.83
C ALA A 132 -15.19 -7.48 -5.18
N MET A 133 -14.85 -8.52 -4.40
CA MET A 133 -13.65 -9.32 -4.63
C MET A 133 -13.74 -10.11 -5.93
N GLY A 134 -14.90 -10.69 -6.24
CA GLY A 134 -15.11 -11.49 -7.47
C GLY A 134 -15.13 -10.66 -8.75
N GLY A 135 -15.66 -9.44 -8.73
CA GLY A 135 -15.78 -8.59 -9.92
C GLY A 135 -14.57 -7.70 -10.20
N THR A 136 -13.89 -7.21 -9.15
CA THR A 136 -12.80 -6.22 -9.31
C THR A 136 -11.42 -6.74 -8.93
N GLY A 137 -11.35 -7.87 -8.22
CA GLY A 137 -10.08 -8.49 -7.83
C GLY A 137 -9.21 -8.86 -9.04
N SER A 138 -9.80 -9.36 -10.12
CA SER A 138 -9.08 -9.76 -11.34
C SER A 138 -8.48 -8.58 -12.12
N VAL A 139 -9.16 -7.44 -12.16
CA VAL A 139 -8.65 -6.22 -12.82
C VAL A 139 -7.50 -5.61 -12.01
N VAL A 140 -7.62 -5.59 -10.69
CA VAL A 140 -6.57 -5.07 -9.81
C VAL A 140 -5.33 -5.97 -9.82
N THR A 141 -5.51 -7.30 -9.76
CA THR A 141 -4.37 -8.23 -9.81
C THR A 141 -3.66 -8.19 -11.16
N SER A 142 -4.39 -8.12 -12.27
CA SER A 142 -3.78 -8.00 -13.60
C SER A 142 -3.00 -6.69 -13.78
N ALA A 143 -3.56 -5.56 -13.34
CA ALA A 143 -2.84 -4.28 -13.36
C ALA A 143 -1.56 -4.32 -12.50
N GLY A 144 -1.66 -4.89 -11.29
CA GLY A 144 -0.51 -5.06 -10.41
C GLY A 144 0.57 -5.99 -10.97
N LEU A 145 0.17 -7.09 -11.62
CA LEU A 145 1.09 -8.02 -12.28
C LEU A 145 1.87 -7.35 -13.41
N VAL A 146 1.16 -6.64 -14.29
CA VAL A 146 1.77 -5.92 -15.42
C VAL A 146 2.80 -4.93 -14.89
N PHE A 147 2.43 -4.15 -13.87
CA PHE A 147 3.34 -3.17 -13.29
C PHE A 147 4.57 -3.82 -12.64
N ALA A 148 4.38 -4.88 -11.86
CA ALA A 148 5.48 -5.63 -11.27
C ALA A 148 6.45 -6.19 -12.31
N PHE A 149 5.95 -6.76 -13.41
CA PHE A 149 6.77 -7.25 -14.52
C PHE A 149 7.51 -6.13 -15.24
N THR A 150 6.88 -4.97 -15.47
CA THR A 150 7.57 -3.83 -16.07
C THR A 150 8.74 -3.35 -15.21
N MET A 151 8.58 -3.28 -13.89
CA MET A 151 9.67 -2.92 -12.98
C MET A 151 10.77 -3.99 -12.94
N MET A 152 10.39 -5.28 -12.94
CA MET A 152 11.36 -6.37 -13.05
C MET A 152 12.14 -6.37 -14.36
N SER A 153 11.58 -5.87 -15.47
CA SER A 153 12.32 -5.77 -16.74
C SER A 153 13.57 -4.89 -16.64
N MET A 154 13.56 -3.92 -15.72
CA MET A 154 14.72 -3.05 -15.48
C MET A 154 15.92 -3.83 -14.91
N ALA A 155 15.73 -5.07 -14.44
CA ALA A 155 16.80 -5.99 -14.03
C ALA A 155 17.82 -6.28 -15.14
N VAL A 156 17.39 -6.17 -16.41
CA VAL A 156 18.23 -6.41 -17.58
C VAL A 156 19.17 -5.23 -17.87
N SER A 157 18.99 -4.10 -17.19
CA SER A 157 19.84 -2.92 -17.36
C SER A 157 21.28 -3.20 -16.92
N GLU A 158 22.25 -2.73 -17.71
CA GLU A 158 23.68 -2.79 -17.36
C GLU A 158 24.03 -1.98 -16.09
N LEU A 159 23.17 -1.02 -15.72
CA LEU A 159 23.33 -0.26 -14.50
C LEU A 159 22.76 -1.04 -13.30
N THR A 160 23.66 -1.62 -12.50
CA THR A 160 23.31 -2.43 -11.32
C THR A 160 22.33 -1.73 -10.38
N VAL A 161 22.44 -0.40 -10.22
CA VAL A 161 21.53 0.40 -9.39
C VAL A 161 20.10 0.38 -9.94
N ILE A 162 19.92 0.50 -11.25
CA ILE A 162 18.59 0.46 -11.89
C ILE A 162 18.00 -0.95 -11.79
N GLY A 163 18.81 -1.98 -12.02
CA GLY A 163 18.39 -3.37 -11.84
C GLY A 163 18.00 -3.68 -10.40
N GLN A 164 18.74 -3.17 -9.42
CA GLN A 164 18.42 -3.28 -7.98
C GLN A 164 17.08 -2.63 -7.63
N VAL A 165 16.86 -1.40 -8.09
CA VAL A 165 15.60 -0.67 -7.87
C VAL A 165 14.41 -1.42 -8.49
N GLY A 166 14.52 -1.77 -9.78
CA GLY A 166 13.43 -2.41 -10.51
C GLY A 166 13.05 -3.79 -9.97
N THR A 167 14.03 -4.63 -9.65
CA THR A 167 13.78 -5.96 -9.05
C THR A 167 13.16 -5.85 -7.66
N THR A 168 13.68 -4.94 -6.83
CA THR A 168 13.16 -4.73 -5.48
C THR A 168 11.71 -4.26 -5.50
N ILE A 169 11.40 -3.27 -6.33
CA ILE A 169 10.04 -2.76 -6.47
C ILE A 169 9.13 -3.83 -7.05
N GLY A 170 9.54 -4.50 -8.14
CA GLY A 170 8.72 -5.52 -8.79
C GLY A 170 8.39 -6.69 -7.86
N LEU A 171 9.35 -7.16 -7.07
CA LEU A 171 9.11 -8.21 -6.08
C LEU A 171 8.23 -7.74 -4.92
N GLY A 172 8.46 -6.52 -4.41
CA GLY A 172 7.60 -5.92 -3.40
C GLY A 172 6.15 -5.81 -3.87
N LEU A 173 5.93 -5.40 -5.12
CA LEU A 173 4.62 -5.32 -5.74
C LEU A 173 3.99 -6.70 -5.98
N LEU A 174 4.76 -7.70 -6.42
CA LEU A 174 4.24 -9.07 -6.52
C LEU A 174 3.79 -9.59 -5.16
N PHE A 175 4.57 -9.35 -4.11
CA PHE A 175 4.20 -9.77 -2.77
C PHE A 175 2.95 -9.04 -2.26
N ASP A 176 2.87 -7.72 -2.47
CA ASP A 176 1.68 -6.94 -2.13
C ASP A 176 0.42 -7.45 -2.84
N THR A 177 0.52 -7.65 -4.16
CA THR A 177 -0.63 -8.00 -4.99
C THR A 177 -1.09 -9.43 -4.79
N LEU A 178 -0.15 -10.39 -4.69
CA LEU A 178 -0.47 -11.81 -4.59
C LEU A 178 -0.69 -12.26 -3.14
N VAL A 179 0.16 -11.88 -2.20
CA VAL A 179 0.10 -12.39 -0.83
C VAL A 179 -0.81 -11.50 0.01
N ILE A 180 -0.57 -10.20 -0.01
CA ILE A 180 -1.27 -9.29 0.90
C ILE A 180 -2.69 -9.08 0.42
N ARG A 181 -2.85 -8.66 -0.84
CA ARG A 181 -4.15 -8.27 -1.37
C ARG A 181 -5.04 -9.47 -1.72
N ALA A 182 -4.47 -10.55 -2.27
CA ALA A 182 -5.24 -11.72 -2.65
C ALA A 182 -5.59 -12.63 -1.45
N PHE A 183 -4.74 -12.70 -0.42
CA PHE A 183 -4.96 -13.58 0.74
C PHE A 183 -5.16 -12.84 2.06
N MET A 184 -4.24 -11.98 2.49
CA MET A 184 -4.33 -11.34 3.82
C MET A 184 -5.53 -10.41 3.94
N THR A 185 -5.73 -9.48 3.00
CA THR A 185 -6.80 -8.49 3.04
C THR A 185 -8.20 -9.12 3.14
N PRO A 186 -8.61 -10.07 2.27
CA PRO A 186 -9.92 -10.71 2.39
C PRO A 186 -10.03 -11.59 3.64
N SER A 187 -8.95 -12.29 4.03
CA SER A 187 -8.97 -13.14 5.23
C SER A 187 -9.16 -12.32 6.50
N ILE A 188 -8.44 -11.20 6.63
CA ILE A 188 -8.54 -10.28 7.77
C ILE A 188 -9.92 -9.59 7.76
N ALA A 189 -10.42 -9.17 6.59
CA ALA A 189 -11.76 -8.60 6.47
C ALA A 189 -12.86 -9.61 6.87
N ALA A 190 -12.73 -10.87 6.47
CA ALA A 190 -13.65 -11.94 6.84
C ALA A 190 -13.60 -12.28 8.35
N LEU A 191 -12.39 -12.31 8.94
CA LEU A 191 -12.19 -12.57 10.37
C LEU A 191 -12.72 -11.43 11.26
N LEU A 192 -12.51 -10.18 10.86
CA LEU A 192 -12.93 -9.02 11.66
C LEU A 192 -14.40 -8.63 11.47
N GLY A 193 -15.05 -9.02 10.37
CA GLY A 193 -16.50 -8.89 10.14
C GLY A 193 -17.12 -7.60 10.71
N LYS A 194 -17.92 -7.74 11.78
CA LYS A 194 -18.62 -6.66 12.50
C LYS A 194 -17.73 -5.62 13.21
N TRP A 195 -16.50 -5.99 13.59
CA TRP A 195 -15.55 -5.09 14.27
C TRP A 195 -14.76 -4.22 13.30
N PHE A 196 -14.64 -4.66 12.04
CA PHE A 196 -14.00 -3.88 10.96
C PHE A 196 -14.70 -2.53 10.74
N TRP A 197 -16.00 -2.47 11.01
CA TRP A 197 -16.85 -1.30 10.77
C TRP A 197 -17.10 -0.43 12.01
N TRP A 198 -16.57 -0.77 13.19
CA TRP A 198 -16.76 0.03 14.41
C TRP A 198 -16.06 1.40 14.26
N PRO A 199 -16.78 2.55 14.17
CA PRO A 199 -18.09 2.91 14.73
C PRO A 199 -19.27 3.13 13.73
N GLN A 200 -19.11 2.93 12.42
CA GLN A 200 -20.23 2.92 11.48
C GLN A 200 -21.03 1.60 11.60
N ARG A 201 -22.24 1.65 12.18
CA ARG A 201 -23.20 0.52 12.13
C ARG A 201 -23.63 0.26 10.67
N VAL A 202 -22.94 -0.64 10.00
CA VAL A 202 -23.41 -1.21 8.72
C VAL A 202 -24.35 -2.38 9.02
N ARG A 203 -25.54 -2.33 8.42
CA ARG A 203 -26.59 -3.34 8.59
C ARG A 203 -26.22 -4.61 7.82
N GLU A 204 -26.35 -5.76 8.49
CA GLU A 204 -26.03 -7.09 7.93
C GLU A 204 -27.04 -7.62 6.90
N ARG A 205 -28.22 -6.99 6.75
CA ARG A 205 -29.30 -7.52 5.90
C ARG A 205 -29.78 -6.50 4.86
N PRO A 206 -30.03 -6.91 3.61
CA PRO A 206 -30.79 -6.11 2.65
C PRO A 206 -32.18 -5.78 3.22
N LEU A 207 -32.75 -4.63 2.85
CA LEU A 207 -34.18 -4.38 3.06
C LEU A 207 -34.95 -5.53 2.40
N PRO A 208 -35.91 -6.17 3.10
CA PRO A 208 -36.81 -7.11 2.47
C PRO A 208 -37.44 -6.41 1.27
N ALA A 209 -37.14 -6.88 0.06
CA ALA A 209 -37.90 -6.47 -1.10
C ALA A 209 -39.35 -6.92 -0.85
N PRO A 210 -40.34 -6.02 -0.88
CA PRO A 210 -41.73 -6.44 -0.82
C PRO A 210 -41.96 -7.43 -1.96
N TRP A 211 -42.56 -8.58 -1.65
CA TRP A 211 -42.93 -9.57 -2.66
C TRP A 211 -43.69 -8.86 -3.79
N PRO A 212 -43.38 -9.10 -5.07
CA PRO A 212 -44.15 -8.52 -6.15
C PRO A 212 -45.61 -8.91 -5.94
N LYS A 213 -46.46 -7.90 -5.73
CA LYS A 213 -47.90 -8.11 -5.61
C LYS A 213 -48.35 -8.73 -6.94
N PRO A 214 -49.08 -9.86 -6.94
CA PRO A 214 -49.69 -10.36 -8.15
C PRO A 214 -50.52 -9.22 -8.74
N GLU A 215 -50.17 -8.81 -9.95
CA GLU A 215 -51.00 -7.90 -10.73
C GLU A 215 -52.37 -8.54 -10.82
N ALA A 216 -53.42 -7.81 -10.44
CA ALA A 216 -54.78 -8.32 -10.45
C ALA A 216 -55.18 -8.63 -11.91
N VAL A 217 -54.92 -9.86 -12.34
CA VAL A 217 -55.44 -10.40 -13.58
C VAL A 217 -56.94 -10.58 -13.39
N GLY A 218 -57.73 -9.62 -13.89
CA GLY A 218 -59.18 -9.76 -14.01
C GLY A 218 -60.01 -8.60 -13.47
N ALA A 219 -59.97 -7.45 -14.13
CA ALA A 219 -61.03 -6.44 -14.01
C ALA A 219 -61.23 -5.68 -15.35
N ALA A 220 -61.09 -6.37 -16.48
CA ALA A 220 -61.32 -5.82 -17.80
C ALA A 220 -62.13 -6.80 -18.67
N SER A 221 -63.33 -7.17 -18.23
CA SER A 221 -64.30 -7.89 -19.08
C SER A 221 -65.75 -7.81 -18.59
N SER A 222 -66.22 -6.66 -18.09
CA SER A 222 -67.65 -6.50 -17.74
C SER A 222 -68.16 -5.08 -17.99
N SER A 223 -67.89 -4.54 -19.16
CA SER A 223 -68.55 -3.32 -19.67
C SER A 223 -68.71 -3.39 -21.18
N GLN A 224 -69.33 -4.47 -21.65
CA GLN A 224 -70.05 -4.51 -22.91
C GLN A 224 -71.25 -5.44 -22.72
N GLU A 225 -72.33 -4.88 -22.17
CA GLU A 225 -73.70 -5.27 -22.47
C GLU A 225 -74.55 -4.00 -22.50
#